data_AF-A0A353RKR5-F1
#
_entry.id   AF-A0A353RKR5-F1
#
_cell.length_a   1.000
_cell.length_b   1.000
_cell.length_c   1.000
_cell.angle_alpha   90.00
_cell.angle_beta   90.00
_cell.angle_gamma   90.00
#
_symmetry.space_group_name_H-M   'P 1'
#
loop_
_entity.id
_entity.type
_entity.pdbx_description
1 polymer ?
#
loop_
_entity_poly.entity_id
_entity_poly.type
_entity_poly.pdbx_seq_one_letter_code
_entity_poly.pdbx_strand_id
1 'polypeptide(L)'
;MQQSREKVGNASTFTASTGGVKLIVLAPGHFHANLLQKSTMSQVSDSVYVYAASPEDAGLKQYLSAIESFNTRADNPTTWQTVVYTGDDFLHNMIAEKKGNVLVLAGNNKEKTEYILKAVDAGLNVLSDKPMAINREDFLLLEAAYKEAESKDVKLYDMMTERYDMLNIIEKELINSPDLFGELQQGTPEDPAVYMESVHHFYKEVSGTPLIRPAWYYDVEQQGEGVADVTTHLIDLLFWKCFPGQSIDYTRDIGNISSTHWATEITLPQFAKSTGESAFPDYLQKYID
;
A
#
# COMPACT_ATOMS: atom_id res chain seq x y z
N MET A 1 -1.34 -52.80 0.75
CA MET A 1 -1.97 -51.80 -0.14
C MET A 1 -2.62 -50.77 0.77
N GLN A 2 -2.31 -49.48 0.81
CA GLN A 2 -1.42 -48.61 0.05
C GLN A 2 -1.15 -47.45 1.02
N GLN A 3 0.08 -47.33 1.54
CA GLN A 3 0.47 -46.20 2.40
C GLN A 3 0.49 -44.95 1.52
N SER A 4 -0.42 -44.01 1.76
CA SER A 4 -0.35 -42.66 1.22
C SER A 4 0.88 -41.98 1.82
N ARG A 5 1.95 -41.88 1.02
CA ARG A 5 3.07 -40.98 1.32
C ARG A 5 2.52 -39.56 1.24
N GLU A 6 2.34 -38.92 2.40
CA GLU A 6 2.28 -37.47 2.47
C GLU A 6 3.58 -36.92 1.86
N LYS A 7 3.43 -36.17 0.76
CA LYS A 7 4.50 -35.34 0.26
C LYS A 7 4.74 -34.26 1.31
N VAL A 8 5.77 -34.45 2.13
CA VAL A 8 6.39 -33.36 2.88
C VAL A 8 6.99 -32.42 1.83
N GLY A 9 6.19 -31.45 1.40
CA GLY A 9 6.68 -30.30 0.67
C GLY A 9 7.64 -29.58 1.61
N ASN A 10 8.86 -29.34 1.13
CA ASN A 10 9.82 -28.47 1.78
C ASN A 10 9.22 -27.06 1.79
N ALA A 11 8.39 -26.73 2.79
CA ALA A 11 8.01 -25.35 3.05
C ALA A 11 9.31 -24.63 3.38
N SER A 12 9.72 -23.68 2.52
CA SER A 12 10.90 -22.87 2.78
C SER A 12 10.60 -22.01 4.00
N THR A 13 10.96 -22.49 5.18
CA THR A 13 10.76 -21.75 6.41
C THR A 13 11.71 -20.57 6.36
N PHE A 14 11.18 -19.34 6.29
CA PHE A 14 12.01 -18.14 6.40
C PHE A 14 12.71 -18.18 7.76
N THR A 15 14.01 -18.42 7.75
CA THR A 15 14.84 -18.23 8.94
C THR A 15 15.14 -16.75 9.04
N ALA A 16 14.96 -16.14 10.22
CA ALA A 16 15.27 -14.73 10.49
C ALA A 16 16.79 -14.43 10.49
N SER A 17 17.50 -14.95 9.48
CA SER A 17 18.91 -14.70 9.24
C SER A 17 19.10 -13.26 8.77
N THR A 18 20.23 -12.68 9.16
CA THR A 18 20.67 -11.37 8.68
C THR A 18 20.66 -11.33 7.14
N GLY A 19 20.03 -10.30 6.56
CA GLY A 19 19.93 -10.13 5.11
C GLY A 19 19.06 -11.14 4.35
N GLY A 20 18.23 -11.93 5.05
CA GLY A 20 17.35 -12.93 4.42
C GLY A 20 16.24 -12.32 3.54
N VAL A 21 15.78 -11.12 3.86
CA VAL A 21 14.80 -10.35 3.07
C VAL A 21 15.52 -9.54 2.01
N LYS A 22 15.18 -9.76 0.74
CA LYS A 22 15.74 -9.04 -0.41
C LYS A 22 14.64 -8.27 -1.11
N LEU A 23 14.68 -6.96 -0.99
CA LEU A 23 13.62 -6.08 -1.47
C LEU A 23 13.71 -5.86 -2.98
N ILE A 24 12.55 -5.90 -3.61
CA ILE A 24 12.28 -5.38 -4.94
C ILE A 24 11.32 -4.20 -4.75
N VAL A 25 11.61 -3.04 -5.33
CA VAL A 25 10.69 -1.90 -5.39
C VAL A 25 10.29 -1.69 -6.84
N LEU A 26 9.00 -1.77 -7.13
CA LEU A 26 8.46 -1.61 -8.49
C LEU A 26 7.69 -0.30 -8.60
N ALA A 27 7.99 0.48 -9.65
CA ALA A 27 7.33 1.73 -10.01
C ALA A 27 6.99 2.62 -8.79
N PRO A 28 8.00 2.98 -7.96
CA PRO A 28 7.75 3.77 -6.76
C PRO A 28 7.18 5.13 -7.16
N GLY A 29 6.08 5.53 -6.52
CA GLY A 29 5.39 6.80 -6.78
C GLY A 29 4.75 7.43 -5.55
N HIS A 30 4.99 6.84 -4.37
CA HIS A 30 4.50 7.32 -3.09
C HIS A 30 5.58 7.16 -2.01
N PHE A 31 5.57 8.02 -0.98
CA PHE A 31 6.63 8.04 0.01
C PHE A 31 6.73 6.74 0.84
N HIS A 32 5.64 5.97 0.95
CA HIS A 32 5.67 4.66 1.60
C HIS A 32 6.67 3.68 0.95
N ALA A 33 7.00 3.85 -0.34
CA ALA A 33 7.99 3.02 -1.04
C ALA A 33 9.38 3.08 -0.37
N ASN A 34 9.77 4.25 0.14
CA ASN A 34 11.08 4.46 0.77
C ASN A 34 11.04 4.31 2.30
N LEU A 35 9.85 4.34 2.92
CA LEU A 35 9.73 4.38 4.38
C LEU A 35 10.26 3.11 5.07
N LEU A 36 10.15 1.95 4.42
CA LEU A 36 10.74 0.69 4.89
C LEU A 36 12.28 0.76 5.00
N GLN A 37 12.90 1.64 4.23
CA GLN A 37 14.35 1.87 4.20
C GLN A 37 14.77 3.08 5.05
N LYS A 38 13.86 3.69 5.83
CA LYS A 38 14.21 4.82 6.71
C LYS A 38 15.23 4.43 7.78
N SER A 39 15.28 3.16 8.19
CA SER A 39 16.22 2.64 9.19
C SER A 39 16.73 1.27 8.79
N THR A 40 17.96 0.93 9.18
CA THR A 40 18.55 -0.39 8.91
C THR A 40 17.81 -1.46 9.71
N MET A 41 17.46 -2.56 9.04
CA MET A 41 16.88 -3.76 9.66
C MET A 41 17.80 -4.94 9.39
N SER A 42 18.24 -5.63 10.45
CA SER A 42 19.25 -6.70 10.30
C SER A 42 18.80 -7.82 9.36
N GLN A 43 17.50 -8.10 9.30
CA GLN A 43 16.93 -9.15 8.45
C GLN A 43 16.84 -8.74 6.98
N VAL A 44 17.00 -7.47 6.64
CA VAL A 44 16.88 -6.94 5.27
C VAL A 44 18.26 -6.74 4.67
N SER A 45 18.45 -7.29 3.47
CA SER A 45 19.65 -7.11 2.64
C SER A 45 19.83 -5.62 2.33
N ASP A 46 21.05 -5.11 2.47
CA ASP A 46 21.39 -3.73 2.10
C ASP A 46 21.21 -3.45 0.60
N SER A 47 21.28 -4.48 -0.25
CA SER A 47 21.03 -4.39 -1.68
C SER A 47 19.53 -4.44 -1.99
N VAL A 48 19.04 -3.39 -2.67
CA VAL A 48 17.63 -3.23 -3.07
C VAL A 48 17.54 -3.05 -4.58
N TYR A 49 16.67 -3.84 -5.22
CA TYR A 49 16.47 -3.82 -6.67
C TYR A 49 15.26 -2.97 -7.03
N VAL A 50 15.42 -2.00 -7.91
CA VAL A 50 14.37 -1.04 -8.27
C VAL A 50 14.09 -1.13 -9.76
N TYR A 51 12.82 -1.24 -10.12
CA TYR A 51 12.35 -1.37 -11.50
C TYR A 51 11.32 -0.30 -11.78
N ALA A 52 11.50 0.50 -12.84
CA ALA A 52 10.56 1.55 -13.23
C ALA A 52 10.56 1.73 -14.76
N ALA A 53 9.53 2.37 -15.30
CA ALA A 53 9.41 2.55 -16.75
C ALA A 53 10.51 3.48 -17.34
N SER A 54 10.86 4.55 -16.63
CA SER A 54 11.76 5.60 -17.14
C SER A 54 12.66 6.17 -16.05
N PRO A 55 13.91 6.55 -16.34
CA PRO A 55 14.75 7.30 -15.40
C PRO A 55 14.19 8.70 -15.11
N GLU A 56 13.34 9.23 -15.99
CA GLU A 56 12.70 10.53 -15.83
C GLU A 56 11.47 10.49 -14.93
N ASP A 57 11.00 9.31 -14.53
CA ASP A 57 9.84 9.14 -13.66
C ASP A 57 10.03 9.90 -12.34
N ALA A 58 9.07 10.77 -12.03
CA ALA A 58 9.13 11.65 -10.86
C ALA A 58 9.14 10.85 -9.55
N GLY A 59 8.39 9.74 -9.49
CA GLY A 59 8.31 8.87 -8.34
C GLY A 59 9.64 8.15 -8.07
N LEU A 60 10.29 7.64 -9.13
CA LEU A 60 11.63 7.07 -9.06
C LEU A 60 12.65 8.09 -8.54
N LYS A 61 12.66 9.31 -9.09
CA LYS A 61 13.59 10.37 -8.65
C LYS A 61 13.39 10.72 -7.18
N GLN A 62 12.14 10.88 -6.74
CA GLN A 62 11.81 11.15 -5.35
C GLN A 62 12.25 10.00 -4.43
N TYR A 63 11.99 8.75 -4.84
CA TYR A 63 12.44 7.57 -4.12
C TYR A 63 13.96 7.55 -3.96
N LEU A 64 14.72 7.70 -5.04
CA LEU A 64 16.19 7.67 -5.01
C LEU A 64 16.76 8.81 -4.16
N SER A 65 16.19 10.01 -4.26
CA SER A 65 16.58 11.15 -3.42
C SER A 65 16.33 10.89 -1.93
N ALA A 66 15.21 10.25 -1.58
CA ALA A 66 14.92 9.86 -0.21
C ALA A 66 15.94 8.83 0.33
N ILE A 67 16.26 7.79 -0.46
CA ILE A 67 17.26 6.79 -0.07
C ILE A 67 18.64 7.42 0.14
N GLU A 68 19.06 8.30 -0.77
CA GLU A 68 20.32 9.03 -0.62
C GLU A 68 20.34 9.89 0.65
N SER A 69 19.22 10.55 0.97
CA SER A 69 19.09 11.33 2.21
C SER A 69 19.21 10.46 3.46
N PHE A 70 18.71 9.22 3.43
CA PHE A 70 18.84 8.29 4.55
C PHE A 70 20.27 7.77 4.69
N ASN A 71 20.96 7.55 3.57
CA ASN A 71 22.35 7.10 3.56
C ASN A 71 23.34 8.17 4.01
N THR A 72 23.03 9.45 3.76
CA THR A 72 23.96 10.58 4.01
C THR A 72 23.65 11.40 5.26
N ARG A 73 22.55 11.14 5.96
CA ARG A 73 22.20 11.87 7.19
C ARG A 73 23.23 11.67 8.31
N ALA A 74 23.37 12.68 9.16
CA ALA A 74 24.32 12.64 10.28
C ALA A 74 23.93 11.58 11.33
N ASP A 75 22.64 11.50 11.68
CA ASP A 75 22.16 10.63 12.75
C ASP A 75 21.70 9.28 12.19
N ASN A 76 22.38 8.20 12.60
CA ASN A 76 22.09 6.82 12.22
C ASN A 76 21.95 6.63 10.68
N PRO A 77 22.99 6.93 9.88
CA PRO A 77 22.93 6.75 8.43
C PRO A 77 22.65 5.30 8.06
N THR A 78 21.90 5.10 6.97
CA THR A 78 21.73 3.78 6.34
C THR A 78 22.84 3.52 5.31
N THR A 79 22.90 2.30 4.77
CA THR A 79 23.91 1.92 3.76
C THR A 79 23.30 1.22 2.54
N TRP A 80 22.05 1.56 2.20
CA TRP A 80 21.30 0.90 1.13
C TRP A 80 22.02 1.04 -0.22
N GLN A 81 22.21 -0.08 -0.90
CA GLN A 81 22.77 -0.18 -2.25
C GLN A 81 21.63 -0.37 -3.24
N THR A 82 21.26 0.70 -3.94
CA THR A 82 20.14 0.65 -4.89
C THR A 82 20.63 0.26 -6.29
N VAL A 83 20.10 -0.85 -6.81
CA VAL A 83 20.37 -1.32 -8.18
C VAL A 83 19.13 -1.05 -9.04
N VAL A 84 19.24 -0.08 -9.95
CA VAL A 84 18.10 0.42 -10.74
C VAL A 84 18.09 -0.19 -12.14
N TYR A 85 16.91 -0.62 -12.57
CA TYR A 85 16.56 -0.94 -13.95
C TYR A 85 15.45 0.01 -14.42
N THR A 86 15.63 0.60 -15.60
CA THR A 86 14.57 1.38 -16.28
C THR A 86 14.36 0.91 -17.71
N GLY A 87 13.09 0.79 -18.11
CA GLY A 87 12.67 0.38 -19.44
C GLY A 87 11.17 0.04 -19.48
N ASP A 88 10.55 0.09 -20.66
CA ASP A 88 9.11 -0.20 -20.82
C ASP A 88 8.74 -1.64 -20.39
N ASP A 89 9.71 -2.55 -20.43
CA ASP A 89 9.63 -3.95 -20.01
C ASP A 89 10.06 -4.18 -18.55
N PHE A 90 10.09 -3.13 -17.71
CA PHE A 90 10.52 -3.19 -16.30
C PHE A 90 9.83 -4.29 -15.49
N LEU A 91 8.52 -4.48 -15.66
CA LEU A 91 7.75 -5.54 -14.99
C LEU A 91 8.18 -6.93 -15.45
N HIS A 92 8.41 -7.11 -16.75
CA HIS A 92 8.88 -8.37 -17.31
C HIS A 92 10.29 -8.70 -16.78
N ASN A 93 11.22 -7.74 -16.81
CA ASN A 93 12.58 -7.93 -16.30
C ASN A 93 12.59 -8.24 -14.80
N MET A 94 11.78 -7.54 -14.01
CA MET A 94 11.67 -7.82 -12.57
C MET A 94 11.29 -9.27 -12.28
N ILE A 95 10.31 -9.80 -13.03
CA ILE A 95 9.86 -11.19 -12.91
C ILE A 95 10.88 -12.19 -13.46
N ALA A 96 11.58 -11.84 -14.55
CA ALA A 96 12.55 -12.73 -15.19
C ALA A 96 13.84 -12.87 -14.36
N GLU A 97 14.33 -11.77 -13.80
CA GLU A 97 15.60 -11.76 -13.06
C GLU A 97 15.47 -12.29 -11.63
N LYS A 98 14.29 -12.16 -10.99
CA LYS A 98 13.98 -12.62 -9.62
C LYS A 98 15.07 -12.29 -8.59
N LYS A 99 15.59 -11.06 -8.61
CA LYS A 99 16.73 -10.64 -7.77
C LYS A 99 16.40 -10.52 -6.28
N GLY A 100 15.13 -10.51 -5.91
CA GLY A 100 14.66 -10.46 -4.52
C GLY A 100 13.51 -11.43 -4.23
N ASN A 101 12.99 -11.38 -3.00
CA ASN A 101 11.94 -12.28 -2.50
C ASN A 101 10.74 -11.57 -1.87
N VAL A 102 10.81 -10.24 -1.71
CA VAL A 102 9.70 -9.38 -1.27
C VAL A 102 9.58 -8.20 -2.23
N LEU A 103 8.45 -8.11 -2.93
CA LEU A 103 8.06 -6.95 -3.72
C LEU A 103 7.40 -5.91 -2.82
N VAL A 104 7.81 -4.66 -2.95
CA VAL A 104 7.22 -3.48 -2.32
C VAL A 104 6.54 -2.64 -3.40
N LEU A 105 5.26 -2.33 -3.18
CA LEU A 105 4.45 -1.51 -4.09
C LEU A 105 3.91 -0.29 -3.34
N ALA A 106 4.26 0.90 -3.79
CA ALA A 106 3.71 2.15 -3.25
C ALA A 106 3.85 3.26 -4.30
N GLY A 107 2.75 3.60 -4.97
CA GLY A 107 2.76 4.46 -6.15
C GLY A 107 1.39 4.51 -6.81
N ASN A 108 1.37 4.52 -8.14
CA ASN A 108 0.15 4.55 -8.94
C ASN A 108 -0.70 3.30 -8.66
N ASN A 109 -2.00 3.50 -8.40
CA ASN A 109 -2.89 2.42 -7.98
C ASN A 109 -3.55 1.71 -9.16
N LYS A 110 -3.53 2.30 -10.37
CA LYS A 110 -4.16 1.77 -11.59
C LYS A 110 -3.78 0.33 -11.91
N GLU A 111 -2.48 0.06 -11.96
CA GLU A 111 -1.94 -1.25 -12.36
C GLU A 111 -1.48 -2.07 -11.16
N LYS A 112 -1.70 -1.55 -9.94
CA LYS A 112 -1.13 -2.15 -8.73
C LYS A 112 -1.64 -3.58 -8.52
N THR A 113 -2.93 -3.81 -8.71
CA THR A 113 -3.53 -5.14 -8.56
C THR A 113 -2.94 -6.15 -9.55
N GLU A 114 -2.69 -5.72 -10.78
CA GLU A 114 -2.06 -6.57 -11.79
C GLU A 114 -0.61 -6.89 -11.44
N TYR A 115 0.13 -5.90 -10.93
CA TYR A 115 1.50 -6.11 -10.44
C TYR A 115 1.54 -7.08 -9.26
N ILE A 116 0.58 -6.98 -8.33
CA ILE A 116 0.42 -7.92 -7.21
C ILE A 116 0.25 -9.34 -7.75
N LEU A 117 -0.72 -9.58 -8.64
CA LEU A 117 -0.98 -10.92 -9.17
C LEU A 117 0.23 -11.51 -9.88
N LYS A 118 0.89 -10.72 -10.75
CA LYS A 118 2.08 -11.18 -11.49
C LYS A 118 3.26 -11.51 -10.57
N ALA A 119 3.46 -10.74 -9.51
CA ALA A 119 4.52 -11.00 -8.54
C ALA A 119 4.24 -12.26 -7.70
N VAL A 120 3.00 -12.44 -7.28
CA VAL A 120 2.56 -13.63 -6.55
C VAL A 120 2.71 -14.88 -7.42
N ASP A 121 2.26 -14.86 -8.68
CA ASP A 121 2.46 -15.98 -9.62
C ASP A 121 3.94 -16.30 -9.84
N ALA A 122 4.80 -15.27 -9.83
CA ALA A 122 6.25 -15.43 -9.91
C ALA A 122 6.88 -16.04 -8.62
N GLY A 123 6.10 -16.21 -7.55
CA GLY A 123 6.53 -16.74 -6.26
C GLY A 123 7.18 -15.71 -5.34
N LEU A 124 6.85 -14.43 -5.49
CA LEU A 124 7.32 -13.36 -4.61
C LEU A 124 6.31 -13.10 -3.49
N ASN A 125 6.81 -12.81 -2.28
CA ASN A 125 5.98 -12.16 -1.27
C ASN A 125 5.74 -10.70 -1.71
N VAL A 126 4.61 -10.13 -1.32
CA VAL A 126 4.22 -8.78 -1.68
C VAL A 126 3.80 -8.00 -0.44
N LEU A 127 4.43 -6.84 -0.24
CA LEU A 127 4.04 -5.84 0.73
C LEU A 127 3.60 -4.57 -0.02
N SER A 128 2.31 -4.29 0.00
CA SER A 128 1.71 -3.24 -0.81
C SER A 128 1.14 -2.12 0.04
N ASP A 129 1.42 -0.87 -0.32
CA ASP A 129 0.64 0.25 0.17
C ASP A 129 -0.81 0.12 -0.32
N LYS A 130 -1.74 0.68 0.45
CA LYS A 130 -3.15 0.75 0.08
C LYS A 130 -3.39 1.78 -1.03
N PRO A 131 -4.57 1.75 -1.65
CA PRO A 131 -5.43 0.57 -1.79
C PRO A 131 -4.77 -0.47 -2.71
N MET A 132 -5.08 -1.74 -2.50
CA MET A 132 -4.66 -2.85 -3.38
C MET A 132 -5.64 -3.10 -4.54
N ALA A 133 -6.82 -2.48 -4.50
CA ALA A 133 -7.83 -2.49 -5.55
C ALA A 133 -8.60 -1.16 -5.50
N ILE A 134 -8.86 -0.52 -6.65
CA ILE A 134 -9.55 0.78 -6.71
C ILE A 134 -10.94 0.71 -7.34
N ASN A 135 -11.31 -0.44 -7.90
CA ASN A 135 -12.61 -0.70 -8.50
C ASN A 135 -13.01 -2.18 -8.32
N ARG A 136 -14.15 -2.57 -8.89
CA ARG A 136 -14.68 -3.93 -8.76
C ARG A 136 -13.84 -4.96 -9.52
N GLU A 137 -13.39 -4.62 -10.71
CA GLU A 137 -12.55 -5.48 -11.54
C GLU A 137 -11.25 -5.82 -10.82
N ASP A 138 -10.62 -4.82 -10.21
CA ASP A 138 -9.46 -4.98 -9.35
C ASP A 138 -9.77 -5.80 -8.11
N PHE A 139 -10.92 -5.60 -7.46
CA PHE A 139 -11.29 -6.42 -6.29
C PHE A 139 -11.34 -7.92 -6.64
N LEU A 140 -11.98 -8.27 -7.76
CA LEU A 140 -12.02 -9.65 -8.25
C LEU A 140 -10.62 -10.18 -8.62
N LEU A 141 -9.76 -9.33 -9.16
CA LEU A 141 -8.38 -9.67 -9.46
C LEU A 141 -7.55 -9.88 -8.18
N LEU A 142 -7.79 -9.09 -7.13
CA LEU A 142 -7.17 -9.22 -5.83
C LEU A 142 -7.59 -10.51 -5.12
N GLU A 143 -8.85 -10.93 -5.25
CA GLU A 143 -9.29 -12.26 -4.79
C GLU A 143 -8.53 -13.39 -5.48
N ALA A 144 -8.29 -13.28 -6.79
CA ALA A 144 -7.46 -14.24 -7.52
C ALA A 144 -6.01 -14.23 -7.02
N ALA A 145 -5.44 -13.05 -6.74
CA ALA A 145 -4.10 -12.91 -6.20
C ALA A 145 -3.96 -13.56 -4.80
N TYR A 146 -4.94 -13.42 -3.91
CA TYR A 146 -4.91 -14.11 -2.61
C TYR A 146 -4.98 -15.64 -2.74
N LYS A 147 -5.80 -16.16 -3.65
CA LYS A 147 -5.84 -17.61 -3.96
C LYS A 147 -4.51 -18.11 -4.50
N GLU A 148 -3.87 -17.32 -5.37
CA GLU A 148 -2.55 -17.68 -5.91
C GLU A 148 -1.45 -17.56 -4.85
N ALA A 149 -1.55 -16.61 -3.92
CA ALA A 149 -0.58 -16.48 -2.83
C ALA A 149 -0.62 -17.70 -1.91
N GLU A 150 -1.81 -18.21 -1.62
CA GLU A 150 -2.00 -19.47 -0.90
C GLU A 150 -1.41 -20.65 -1.69
N SER A 151 -1.67 -20.75 -3.00
CA SER A 151 -1.19 -21.85 -3.84
C SER A 151 0.35 -21.89 -3.94
N LYS A 152 1.01 -20.73 -3.90
CA LYS A 152 2.47 -20.57 -3.98
C LYS A 152 3.16 -20.54 -2.61
N ASP A 153 2.41 -20.58 -1.51
CA ASP A 153 2.90 -20.38 -0.13
C ASP A 153 3.71 -19.08 0.04
N VAL A 154 3.21 -17.98 -0.53
CA VAL A 154 3.77 -16.63 -0.38
C VAL A 154 2.82 -15.74 0.41
N LYS A 155 3.32 -14.63 0.95
CA LYS A 155 2.52 -13.66 1.69
C LYS A 155 2.18 -12.47 0.81
N LEU A 156 0.90 -12.10 0.79
CA LEU A 156 0.37 -10.86 0.25
C LEU A 156 -0.19 -10.05 1.43
N TYR A 157 0.35 -8.85 1.65
CA TYR A 157 0.00 -8.05 2.80
C TYR A 157 0.01 -6.56 2.45
N ASP A 158 -0.88 -5.78 3.06
CA ASP A 158 -0.91 -4.33 2.92
C ASP A 158 -0.31 -3.59 4.12
N MET A 159 -0.26 -2.26 4.03
CA MET A 159 0.34 -1.38 5.05
C MET A 159 -0.73 -0.63 5.85
N MET A 160 -1.37 -1.30 6.83
CA MET A 160 -2.34 -0.66 7.75
C MET A 160 -1.66 0.07 8.91
N THR A 161 -1.08 1.24 8.61
CA THR A 161 -0.28 2.03 9.57
C THR A 161 -1.06 2.51 10.78
N GLU A 162 -2.34 2.85 10.60
CA GLU A 162 -3.18 3.43 11.67
C GLU A 162 -3.37 2.48 12.85
N ARG A 163 -3.22 1.15 12.66
CA ARG A 163 -3.23 0.17 13.75
C ARG A 163 -2.09 0.37 14.77
N TYR A 164 -1.04 1.10 14.40
CA TYR A 164 0.12 1.39 15.25
C TYR A 164 0.06 2.78 15.89
N ASP A 165 -0.98 3.57 15.60
CA ASP A 165 -1.23 4.81 16.32
C ASP A 165 -1.71 4.50 17.76
N MET A 166 -1.14 5.21 18.74
CA MET A 166 -1.38 4.94 20.15
C MET A 166 -2.85 5.18 20.54
N LEU A 167 -3.51 6.19 19.96
CA LEU A 167 -4.92 6.44 20.25
C LEU A 167 -5.79 5.29 19.72
N ASN A 168 -5.50 4.80 18.51
CA ASN A 168 -6.20 3.65 17.95
C ASN A 168 -6.01 2.37 18.79
N ILE A 169 -4.80 2.15 19.33
CA ILE A 169 -4.53 1.04 20.25
C ILE A 169 -5.34 1.20 21.54
N ILE A 170 -5.33 2.39 22.16
CA ILE A 170 -6.09 2.65 23.40
C ILE A 170 -7.59 2.47 23.16
N GLU A 171 -8.13 3.00 22.07
CA GLU A 171 -9.54 2.84 21.70
C GLU A 171 -9.91 1.36 21.55
N LYS A 172 -9.08 0.57 20.86
CA LYS A 172 -9.28 -0.88 20.74
C LYS A 172 -9.36 -1.54 22.12
N GLU A 173 -8.41 -1.25 23.02
CA GLU A 173 -8.40 -1.88 24.35
C GLU A 173 -9.60 -1.44 25.21
N LEU A 174 -10.06 -0.18 25.08
CA LEU A 174 -11.26 0.30 25.77
C LEU A 174 -12.54 -0.33 25.24
N ILE A 175 -12.74 -0.38 23.91
CA ILE A 175 -13.91 -0.99 23.26
C ILE A 175 -14.05 -2.47 23.66
N ASN A 176 -12.91 -3.15 23.85
CA ASN A 176 -12.89 -4.57 24.22
C ASN A 176 -12.82 -4.81 25.74
N SER A 177 -13.10 -3.80 26.57
CA SER A 177 -13.22 -3.93 28.03
C SER A 177 -14.69 -3.92 28.46
N PRO A 178 -15.29 -5.07 28.81
CA PRO A 178 -16.71 -5.14 29.20
C PRO A 178 -17.05 -4.25 30.40
N ASP A 179 -16.13 -4.09 31.35
CA ASP A 179 -16.35 -3.27 32.55
C ASP A 179 -16.38 -1.76 32.25
N LEU A 180 -15.72 -1.32 31.19
CA LEU A 180 -15.64 0.10 30.80
C LEU A 180 -16.61 0.46 29.67
N PHE A 181 -16.76 -0.43 28.70
CA PHE A 181 -17.50 -0.19 27.45
C PHE A 181 -18.84 -0.93 27.40
N GLY A 182 -18.96 -2.07 28.09
CA GLY A 182 -20.10 -2.97 27.94
C GLY A 182 -20.03 -3.77 26.63
N GLU A 183 -21.16 -3.85 25.93
CA GLU A 183 -21.28 -4.55 24.64
C GLU A 183 -21.49 -3.56 23.50
N LEU A 184 -20.88 -3.83 22.35
CA LEU A 184 -21.08 -3.04 21.14
C LEU A 184 -22.53 -3.17 20.64
N GLN A 185 -23.21 -2.04 20.52
CA GLN A 185 -24.57 -1.98 20.02
C GLN A 185 -24.61 -2.16 18.49
N GLN A 186 -25.75 -2.59 17.94
CA GLN A 186 -25.91 -2.73 16.49
C GLN A 186 -26.06 -1.38 15.77
N GLY A 187 -26.69 -0.39 16.41
CA GLY A 187 -27.03 0.90 15.80
C GLY A 187 -28.10 0.78 14.69
N THR A 188 -28.32 1.88 13.97
CA THR A 188 -29.16 1.94 12.76
C THR A 188 -28.48 2.80 11.69
N PRO A 189 -28.96 2.81 10.42
CA PRO A 189 -28.42 3.73 9.41
C PRO A 189 -28.50 5.21 9.79
N GLU A 190 -29.50 5.62 10.58
CA GLU A 190 -29.69 7.00 11.05
C GLU A 190 -28.91 7.33 12.33
N ASP A 191 -28.55 6.31 13.12
CA ASP A 191 -27.77 6.42 14.36
C ASP A 191 -26.75 5.27 14.44
N PRO A 192 -25.62 5.38 13.72
CA PRO A 192 -24.66 4.29 13.60
C PRO A 192 -23.92 4.05 14.92
N ALA A 193 -23.75 2.78 15.30
CA ALA A 193 -23.03 2.41 16.51
C ALA A 193 -21.53 2.75 16.47
N VAL A 194 -20.96 2.88 15.27
CA VAL A 194 -19.58 3.32 15.06
C VAL A 194 -19.59 4.42 14.01
N TYR A 195 -19.05 5.58 14.39
CA TYR A 195 -18.83 6.71 13.49
C TYR A 195 -17.35 7.03 13.43
N MET A 196 -16.81 7.16 12.21
CA MET A 196 -15.45 7.59 11.98
C MET A 196 -15.43 8.58 10.82
N GLU A 197 -14.68 9.65 11.00
CA GLU A 197 -14.53 10.72 10.03
C GLU A 197 -13.06 11.09 9.92
N SER A 198 -12.61 11.38 8.70
CA SER A 198 -11.26 11.90 8.47
C SER A 198 -11.27 13.00 7.42
N VAL A 199 -10.49 14.06 7.66
CA VAL A 199 -10.29 15.17 6.74
C VAL A 199 -8.82 15.22 6.34
N HIS A 200 -8.54 14.90 5.07
CA HIS A 200 -7.20 14.98 4.49
C HIS A 200 -7.05 16.20 3.59
N HIS A 201 -5.82 16.72 3.55
CA HIS A 201 -5.46 17.87 2.73
C HIS A 201 -4.54 17.42 1.59
N PHE A 202 -4.85 17.83 0.36
CA PHE A 202 -4.03 17.56 -0.83
C PHE A 202 -2.62 18.14 -0.68
N TYR A 203 -2.52 19.37 -0.20
CA TYR A 203 -1.26 20.06 -0.01
C TYR A 203 -0.77 19.94 1.44
N LYS A 204 0.49 19.56 1.63
CA LYS A 204 1.17 19.53 2.94
C LYS A 204 2.58 20.10 2.81
N GLU A 205 3.04 20.78 3.84
CA GLU A 205 4.44 21.20 3.99
C GLU A 205 5.07 20.43 5.15
N VAL A 206 6.31 19.97 4.96
CA VAL A 206 7.12 19.33 6.00
C VAL A 206 8.43 20.10 6.09
N SER A 207 8.72 20.68 7.27
CA SER A 207 9.91 21.51 7.50
C SER A 207 10.05 22.67 6.49
N GLY A 208 8.93 23.30 6.14
CA GLY A 208 8.88 24.41 5.16
C GLY A 208 9.07 23.98 3.69
N THR A 209 9.15 22.67 3.43
CA THR A 209 9.25 22.13 2.07
C THR A 209 7.90 21.52 1.66
N PRO A 210 7.34 21.90 0.51
CA PRO A 210 6.14 21.27 -0.03
C PRO A 210 6.35 19.77 -0.27
N LEU A 211 5.41 18.93 0.16
CA LEU A 211 5.36 17.53 -0.24
C LEU A 211 4.77 17.45 -1.65
N ILE A 212 5.63 17.31 -2.65
CA ILE A 212 5.23 17.23 -4.05
C ILE A 212 4.51 15.90 -4.33
N ARG A 213 3.33 15.99 -4.93
CA ARG A 213 2.55 14.84 -5.40
C ARG A 213 2.71 14.67 -6.91
N PRO A 214 2.71 13.42 -7.41
CA PRO A 214 2.60 13.20 -8.84
C PRO A 214 1.25 13.69 -9.35
N ALA A 215 1.21 14.24 -10.56
CA ALA A 215 -0.03 14.77 -11.15
C ALA A 215 -1.13 13.71 -11.31
N TRP A 216 -0.78 12.44 -11.53
CA TRP A 216 -1.75 11.34 -11.59
C TRP A 216 -2.47 11.08 -10.26
N TYR A 217 -2.00 11.64 -9.13
CA TYR A 217 -2.72 11.59 -7.85
C TYR A 217 -4.12 12.24 -7.94
N TYR A 218 -4.30 13.17 -8.90
CA TYR A 218 -5.55 13.87 -9.16
C TYR A 218 -6.43 13.15 -10.20
N ASP A 219 -5.97 12.04 -10.77
CA ASP A 219 -6.76 11.19 -11.66
C ASP A 219 -7.34 10.03 -10.86
N VAL A 220 -8.65 10.02 -10.64
CA VAL A 220 -9.31 8.95 -9.86
C VAL A 220 -9.24 7.58 -10.54
N GLU A 221 -8.98 7.52 -11.85
CA GLU A 221 -8.70 6.25 -12.55
C GLU A 221 -7.28 5.73 -12.31
N GLN A 222 -6.40 6.55 -11.71
CA GLN A 222 -5.02 6.19 -11.37
C GLN A 222 -4.78 6.07 -9.88
N GLN A 223 -5.26 7.04 -9.09
CA GLN A 223 -5.19 7.00 -7.63
C GLN A 223 -6.31 6.14 -7.02
N GLY A 224 -7.45 6.00 -7.69
CA GLY A 224 -8.69 5.56 -7.06
C GLY A 224 -9.46 6.73 -6.45
N GLU A 225 -10.78 6.61 -6.42
CA GLU A 225 -11.62 7.60 -5.73
C GLU A 225 -11.33 7.64 -4.22
N GLY A 226 -11.65 8.77 -3.58
CA GLY A 226 -11.46 8.94 -2.13
C GLY A 226 -12.15 7.84 -1.30
N VAL A 227 -13.28 7.32 -1.79
CA VAL A 227 -14.05 6.22 -1.17
C VAL A 227 -13.36 4.85 -1.26
N ALA A 228 -12.38 4.68 -2.15
CA ALA A 228 -11.56 3.47 -2.23
C ALA A 228 -10.15 3.68 -1.62
N ASP A 229 -9.70 4.93 -1.47
CA ASP A 229 -8.35 5.25 -1.02
C ASP A 229 -8.22 5.32 0.52
N VAL A 230 -8.55 6.46 1.14
CA VAL A 230 -8.32 6.69 2.59
C VAL A 230 -9.28 5.89 3.45
N THR A 231 -10.51 5.68 2.99
CA THR A 231 -11.54 4.86 3.64
C THR A 231 -11.05 3.44 3.95
N THR A 232 -10.08 2.90 3.20
CA THR A 232 -9.44 1.61 3.50
C THR A 232 -8.96 1.57 4.95
N HIS A 233 -8.34 2.63 5.46
CA HIS A 233 -7.90 2.68 6.87
C HIS A 233 -9.08 2.74 7.86
N LEU A 234 -10.16 3.46 7.53
CA LEU A 234 -11.31 3.56 8.42
C LEU A 234 -12.04 2.22 8.52
N ILE A 235 -12.27 1.56 7.38
CA ILE A 235 -12.88 0.23 7.33
C ILE A 235 -11.99 -0.80 8.04
N ASP A 236 -10.67 -0.71 7.85
CA ASP A 236 -9.72 -1.54 8.58
C ASP A 236 -9.82 -1.37 10.10
N LEU A 237 -9.81 -0.12 10.58
CA LEU A 237 -9.89 0.20 12.00
C LEU A 237 -11.23 -0.25 12.61
N LEU A 238 -12.34 -0.15 11.87
CA LEU A 238 -13.62 -0.69 12.32
C LEU A 238 -13.48 -2.16 12.72
N PHE A 239 -12.99 -3.00 11.80
CA PHE A 239 -12.87 -4.43 12.06
C PHE A 239 -11.79 -4.72 13.11
N TRP A 240 -10.65 -4.04 13.01
CA TRP A 240 -9.53 -4.27 13.92
C TRP A 240 -9.82 -3.89 15.37
N LYS A 241 -10.58 -2.80 15.59
CA LYS A 241 -10.98 -2.34 16.93
C LYS A 241 -12.17 -3.11 17.47
N CYS A 242 -13.24 -3.24 16.69
CA CYS A 242 -14.52 -3.74 17.18
C CYS A 242 -14.63 -5.27 17.17
N PHE A 243 -13.86 -5.95 16.32
CA PHE A 243 -13.94 -7.41 16.12
C PHE A 243 -12.54 -8.07 16.13
N PRO A 244 -11.72 -7.83 17.17
CA PRO A 244 -10.32 -8.26 17.15
C PRO A 244 -10.19 -9.79 17.09
N GLY A 245 -9.36 -10.26 16.15
CA GLY A 245 -9.11 -11.70 15.95
C GLY A 245 -10.26 -12.46 15.29
N GLN A 246 -11.34 -11.78 14.89
CA GLN A 246 -12.47 -12.39 14.20
C GLN A 246 -12.27 -12.28 12.69
N SER A 247 -12.48 -13.38 11.98
CA SER A 247 -12.50 -13.37 10.51
C SER A 247 -13.78 -12.75 10.00
N ILE A 248 -13.67 -11.87 9.01
CA ILE A 248 -14.80 -11.24 8.32
C ILE A 248 -15.01 -11.92 6.97
N ASP A 249 -16.21 -12.43 6.74
CA ASP A 249 -16.65 -12.97 5.46
C ASP A 249 -17.45 -11.89 4.72
N TYR A 250 -16.80 -11.23 3.75
CA TYR A 250 -17.42 -10.12 3.03
C TYR A 250 -18.72 -10.51 2.29
N THR A 251 -18.96 -11.79 2.04
CA THR A 251 -20.18 -12.27 1.36
C THR A 251 -21.39 -12.41 2.29
N ARG A 252 -21.15 -12.46 3.61
CA ARG A 252 -22.19 -12.68 4.63
C ARG A 252 -22.29 -11.55 5.64
N ASP A 253 -21.16 -10.98 6.02
CA ASP A 253 -21.06 -10.03 7.13
C ASP A 253 -21.23 -8.58 6.68
N ILE A 254 -21.21 -8.33 5.36
CA ILE A 254 -21.26 -7.00 4.76
C ILE A 254 -22.53 -6.86 3.92
N GLY A 255 -23.33 -5.83 4.19
CA GLY A 255 -24.57 -5.55 3.48
C GLY A 255 -25.14 -4.17 3.82
N ASN A 256 -26.25 -3.79 3.18
CA ASN A 256 -26.95 -2.51 3.40
C ASN A 256 -26.04 -1.26 3.29
N ILE A 257 -25.11 -1.27 2.33
CA ILE A 257 -24.20 -0.16 2.09
C ILE A 257 -24.95 0.98 1.38
N SER A 258 -24.81 2.19 1.92
CA SER A 258 -25.12 3.43 1.23
C SER A 258 -23.83 4.24 1.08
N SER A 259 -23.65 4.90 -0.06
CA SER A 259 -22.44 5.65 -0.36
C SER A 259 -22.77 6.92 -1.14
N THR A 260 -22.03 7.98 -0.87
CA THR A 260 -22.01 9.21 -1.65
C THR A 260 -20.57 9.56 -1.99
N HIS A 261 -20.40 10.36 -3.04
CA HIS A 261 -19.12 10.93 -3.42
C HIS A 261 -19.34 12.33 -3.98
N TRP A 262 -18.32 13.18 -3.90
CA TRP A 262 -18.34 14.53 -4.45
C TRP A 262 -16.92 14.99 -4.75
N ALA A 263 -16.78 15.95 -5.67
CA ALA A 263 -15.49 16.50 -6.03
C ALA A 263 -14.98 17.50 -5.00
N THR A 264 -13.66 17.63 -4.89
CA THR A 264 -13.00 18.80 -4.34
C THR A 264 -12.48 19.64 -5.50
N GLU A 265 -12.98 20.86 -5.66
CA GLU A 265 -12.51 21.77 -6.72
C GLU A 265 -11.09 22.23 -6.44
N ILE A 266 -10.24 22.18 -7.47
CA ILE A 266 -8.83 22.55 -7.36
C ILE A 266 -8.45 23.45 -8.52
N THR A 267 -8.02 24.66 -8.18
CA THR A 267 -7.57 25.64 -9.17
C THR A 267 -6.19 25.28 -9.71
N LEU A 268 -5.86 25.75 -10.92
CA LEU A 268 -4.52 25.54 -11.50
C LEU A 268 -3.38 26.02 -10.57
N PRO A 269 -3.46 27.18 -9.88
CA PRO A 269 -2.43 27.57 -8.91
C PRO A 269 -2.28 26.59 -7.73
N GLN A 270 -3.37 26.01 -7.22
CA GLN A 270 -3.31 25.00 -6.14
C GLN A 270 -2.71 23.69 -6.65
N PHE A 271 -3.11 23.25 -7.85
CA PHE A 271 -2.55 22.08 -8.51
C PHE A 271 -1.03 22.26 -8.71
N ALA A 272 -0.62 23.36 -9.33
CA ALA A 272 0.79 23.69 -9.55
C ALA A 272 1.59 23.76 -8.24
N LYS A 273 1.00 24.30 -7.16
CA LYS A 273 1.64 24.32 -5.85
C LYS A 273 1.87 22.91 -5.29
N SER A 274 0.96 21.98 -5.54
CA SER A 274 1.03 20.61 -5.01
C SER A 274 1.82 19.64 -5.88
N THR A 275 1.93 19.88 -7.18
CA THR A 275 2.55 18.95 -8.14
C THR A 275 3.84 19.49 -8.76
N GLY A 276 4.02 20.81 -8.79
CA GLY A 276 5.08 21.48 -9.55
C GLY A 276 4.78 21.62 -11.04
N GLU A 277 3.67 21.07 -11.54
CA GLU A 277 3.27 21.17 -12.94
C GLU A 277 2.67 22.54 -13.27
N SER A 278 3.02 23.11 -14.43
CA SER A 278 2.53 24.43 -14.84
C SER A 278 1.15 24.41 -15.50
N ALA A 279 0.68 23.23 -15.89
CA ALA A 279 -0.62 22.99 -16.54
C ALA A 279 -1.17 21.63 -16.10
N PHE A 280 -2.49 21.43 -16.24
CA PHE A 280 -3.10 20.12 -16.07
C PHE A 280 -2.67 19.21 -17.24
N PRO A 281 -2.08 18.03 -16.98
CA PRO A 281 -1.72 17.08 -18.04
C PRO A 281 -2.93 16.62 -18.86
N ASP A 282 -2.70 16.16 -20.08
CA ASP A 282 -3.75 15.78 -21.03
C ASP A 282 -4.74 14.75 -20.47
N TYR A 283 -4.27 13.79 -19.67
CA TYR A 283 -5.13 12.77 -19.05
C TYR A 283 -6.07 13.32 -17.97
N LEU A 284 -5.86 14.55 -17.47
CA LEU A 284 -6.78 15.22 -16.55
C LEU A 284 -7.84 16.08 -17.25
N GLN A 285 -7.75 16.30 -18.56
CA GLN A 285 -8.66 17.19 -19.29
C GLN A 285 -10.13 16.75 -19.20
N LYS A 286 -10.37 15.45 -19.00
CA LYS A 286 -11.71 14.89 -18.76
C LYS A 286 -12.39 15.35 -17.46
N TYR A 287 -11.64 15.97 -16.53
CA TYR A 287 -12.13 16.49 -15.25
C TYR A 287 -12.21 18.02 -15.20
N ILE A 288 -11.94 18.69 -16.31
CA ILE A 288 -11.90 20.16 -16.38
C ILE A 288 -13.16 20.64 -17.09
N ASP A 289 -13.89 21.53 -16.42
CA ASP A 289 -15.04 22.26 -16.97
C ASP A 289 -14.64 23.54 -17.72
#